data_AF-A0A8J6GZ16-F1
#
_entry.id   AF-A0A8J6GZ16-F1
#
_cell.length_a   1.000
_cell.length_b   1.000
_cell.length_c   1.000
_cell.angle_alpha   90.00
_cell.angle_beta   90.00
_cell.angle_gamma   90.00
#
_symmetry.space_group_name_H-M   'P 1'
#
loop_
_entity.id
_entity.type
_entity.pdbx_description
1 polymer ?
#
loop_
_entity_poly.entity_id
_entity_poly.type
_entity_poly.pdbx_seq_one_letter_code
_entity_poly.pdbx_strand_id
1 'polypeptide(L)'
;MKNDLSEVISQVSGFLERPLTDDQMNMLTQHLSFKSMKKNPAVNYEDFYESGTEVRTFVRLVHLESVSGAKLLKLVHRGSFSGRAIQMSGWMSPRALSDRSRRTVLALLRDVLQFIGSDDGRDDCLKPVRVIGCDIYQSKFVKHLLKLTLITHSTLLLLQLYYFFQTPNMHDLIKYGPLFFQTCYSLLAIVVLLVKNDIVENSMNVIELWDASSAGNDVKLKIARESKQINTFVVINTALALLWASLVMSSGDNHGEGIFVQQILDKLSAHQANFFMVIFKMTMYLLALMVQVHAYQVIYFTQHVKFQMYMSNALIESLGSDVEGWENLIRDKVYQEQIESKLKMIIDRHCDFVR
;
A
#
# COMPACT_ATOMS: atom_id res chain seq x y z
N MET A 1 -29.08 -2.66 18.57
CA MET A 1 -29.54 -1.30 18.19
C MET A 1 -30.99 -1.26 17.75
N LYS A 2 -31.42 -2.03 16.72
CA LYS A 2 -32.84 -1.99 16.28
C LYS A 2 -33.84 -2.66 17.24
N ASN A 3 -33.41 -3.69 17.96
CA ASN A 3 -34.28 -4.48 18.85
C ASN A 3 -34.36 -3.89 20.26
N ASP A 4 -33.22 -3.53 20.84
CA ASP A 4 -33.10 -2.81 22.11
C ASP A 4 -31.97 -1.78 21.95
N LEU A 5 -32.31 -0.49 22.10
CA LEU A 5 -31.36 0.61 21.96
C LEU A 5 -30.77 0.99 23.32
N SER A 6 -31.59 0.95 24.37
CA SER A 6 -31.20 1.21 25.76
C SER A 6 -30.13 0.23 26.26
N GLU A 7 -30.28 -1.06 25.95
CA GLU A 7 -29.30 -2.07 26.35
C GLU A 7 -27.93 -1.78 25.73
N VAL A 8 -27.90 -1.41 24.44
CA VAL A 8 -26.65 -1.08 23.74
C VAL A 8 -26.02 0.18 24.30
N ILE A 9 -26.81 1.23 24.59
CA ILE A 9 -26.30 2.45 25.22
C ILE A 9 -25.71 2.13 26.60
N SER A 10 -26.35 1.24 27.37
CA SER A 10 -25.85 0.80 28.67
C SER A 10 -24.53 0.02 28.55
N GLN A 11 -24.40 -0.88 27.57
CA GLN A 11 -23.17 -1.63 27.31
C GLN A 11 -22.01 -0.70 26.94
N VAL A 12 -22.26 0.29 26.08
CA VAL A 12 -21.24 1.28 25.68
C VAL A 12 -20.86 2.19 26.84
N SER A 13 -21.83 2.64 27.64
CA SER A 13 -21.59 3.42 28.87
C SER A 13 -20.73 2.64 29.87
N GLY A 14 -20.99 1.34 30.05
CA GLY A 14 -20.19 0.45 30.90
C GLY A 14 -18.76 0.26 30.37
N PHE A 15 -18.61 0.06 29.06
CA PHE A 15 -17.29 -0.04 28.41
C PHE A 15 -16.44 1.23 28.57
N LEU A 16 -17.08 2.39 28.56
CA LEU A 16 -16.41 3.69 28.74
C LEU A 16 -16.24 4.10 30.22
N GLU A 17 -16.65 3.24 31.16
CA GLU A 17 -16.60 3.51 32.60
C GLU A 17 -17.32 4.82 33.00
N ARG A 18 -18.41 5.15 32.29
CA ARG A 18 -19.23 6.35 32.53
C ARG A 18 -20.68 5.96 32.75
N PRO A 19 -21.11 5.61 33.99
CA PRO A 19 -22.48 5.19 34.26
C PRO A 19 -23.46 6.32 33.94
N LEU A 20 -24.54 5.99 33.25
CA LEU A 20 -25.61 6.92 32.89
C LEU A 20 -26.74 6.83 33.91
N THR A 21 -27.33 7.96 34.26
CA THR A 21 -28.60 7.97 35.00
C THR A 21 -29.76 7.56 34.09
N ASP A 22 -30.88 7.13 34.66
CA ASP A 22 -32.08 6.76 33.89
C ASP A 22 -32.57 7.92 33.00
N ASP A 23 -32.46 9.15 33.49
CA ASP A 23 -32.81 10.35 32.72
C ASP A 23 -31.88 10.56 31.52
N GLN A 24 -30.57 10.35 31.70
CA GLN A 24 -29.60 10.42 30.60
C GLN A 24 -29.80 9.28 29.59
N MET A 25 -30.15 8.09 30.07
CA MET A 25 -30.48 6.94 29.24
C MET A 25 -31.70 7.23 28.35
N ASN A 26 -32.76 7.79 28.94
CA ASN A 26 -33.96 8.19 28.21
C ASN A 26 -33.66 9.29 27.19
N MET A 27 -32.88 10.30 27.57
CA MET A 27 -32.48 11.39 26.69
C MET A 27 -31.67 10.88 25.49
N LEU A 28 -30.69 10.01 25.72
CA LEU A 28 -29.86 9.42 24.66
C LEU A 28 -30.67 8.49 23.76
N THR A 29 -31.56 7.67 24.33
CA THR A 29 -32.44 6.78 23.56
C THR A 29 -33.37 7.58 22.64
N GLN A 30 -33.91 8.70 23.13
CA GLN A 30 -34.72 9.61 22.31
C GLN A 30 -33.89 10.30 21.23
N HIS A 31 -32.71 10.82 21.58
CA HIS A 31 -31.82 11.53 20.65
C HIS A 31 -31.31 10.63 19.53
N LEU A 32 -30.92 9.40 19.86
CA LEU A 32 -30.39 8.40 18.92
C LEU A 32 -31.50 7.61 18.19
N SER A 33 -32.77 7.90 18.48
CA SER A 33 -33.89 7.31 17.75
C SER A 33 -33.80 7.64 16.25
N PHE A 34 -34.21 6.71 15.39
CA PHE A 34 -34.13 6.89 13.94
C PHE A 34 -34.84 8.16 13.45
N LYS A 35 -35.99 8.50 14.05
CA LYS A 35 -36.74 9.72 13.72
C LYS A 35 -35.98 11.00 14.05
N SER A 36 -35.25 11.00 15.17
CA SER A 36 -34.43 12.14 15.60
C SER A 36 -33.17 12.27 14.73
N MET A 37 -32.42 11.18 14.57
CA MET A 37 -31.19 11.18 13.78
C MET A 37 -31.43 11.52 12.30
N LYS A 38 -32.54 11.06 11.71
CA LYS A 38 -32.88 11.41 10.32
C LYS A 38 -33.10 12.91 10.10
N LYS A 39 -33.57 13.64 11.11
CA LYS A 39 -33.85 15.08 11.04
C LYS A 39 -32.67 15.94 11.49
N ASN A 40 -31.59 15.33 11.98
CA ASN A 40 -30.47 16.07 12.53
C ASN A 40 -29.49 16.43 11.40
N PRO A 41 -29.32 17.73 11.05
CA PRO A 41 -28.48 18.17 9.94
C PRO A 41 -27.01 17.74 10.10
N ALA A 42 -26.53 17.58 11.35
CA ALA A 42 -25.15 17.17 11.61
C ALA A 42 -24.82 15.73 11.16
N VAL A 43 -25.84 14.89 10.95
CA VAL A 43 -25.66 13.44 10.69
C VAL A 43 -26.53 12.91 9.56
N ASN A 44 -27.50 13.67 9.06
CA ASN A 44 -28.37 13.25 7.96
C ASN A 44 -27.76 13.50 6.58
N TYR A 45 -26.65 14.26 6.51
CA TYR A 45 -25.91 14.59 5.30
C TYR A 45 -26.77 15.21 4.18
N GLU A 46 -27.92 15.82 4.52
CA GLU A 46 -28.82 16.43 3.52
C GLU A 46 -28.14 17.59 2.79
N ASP A 47 -27.25 18.33 3.46
CA ASP A 47 -26.46 19.43 2.89
C ASP A 47 -25.54 18.97 1.74
N PHE A 48 -25.13 17.69 1.72
CA PHE A 48 -24.31 17.14 0.63
C PHE A 48 -25.12 16.77 -0.61
N TYR A 49 -26.45 16.68 -0.51
CA TYR A 49 -27.31 16.40 -1.66
C TYR A 49 -27.72 17.67 -2.42
N GLU A 50 -27.79 18.82 -1.74
CA GLU A 50 -28.15 20.10 -2.37
C GLU A 50 -27.00 20.72 -3.18
N SER A 51 -25.75 20.33 -2.93
CA SER A 51 -24.56 20.88 -3.60
C SER A 51 -24.25 20.27 -4.99
N GLY A 52 -25.11 19.41 -5.54
CA GLY A 52 -25.02 18.94 -6.93
C GLY A 52 -23.83 18.04 -7.29
N THR A 53 -22.99 17.66 -6.32
CA THR A 53 -21.85 16.77 -6.54
C THR A 53 -22.31 15.31 -6.41
N GLU A 54 -22.04 14.47 -7.42
CA GLU A 54 -22.47 13.08 -7.51
C GLU A 54 -22.06 12.20 -6.31
N VAL A 55 -22.86 12.17 -5.24
CA VAL A 55 -22.81 11.11 -4.21
C VAL A 55 -23.95 10.13 -4.48
N ARG A 56 -23.91 9.47 -5.65
CA ARG A 56 -24.94 8.50 -6.06
C ARG A 56 -24.73 7.08 -5.52
N THR A 57 -23.70 6.83 -4.71
CA THR A 57 -23.25 5.44 -4.46
C THR A 57 -23.67 4.88 -3.10
N PHE A 58 -23.85 5.69 -2.05
CA PHE A 58 -24.03 5.14 -0.70
C PHE A 58 -25.49 4.84 -0.32
N VAL A 59 -26.46 5.64 -0.75
CA VAL A 59 -27.88 5.43 -0.36
C VAL A 59 -28.59 4.36 -1.21
N ARG A 60 -28.03 3.99 -2.37
CA ARG A 60 -28.58 2.90 -3.19
C ARG A 60 -28.37 1.52 -2.56
N LEU A 61 -27.37 1.34 -1.69
CA LEU A 61 -27.09 0.05 -1.05
C LEU A 61 -28.12 -0.33 0.02
N VAL A 62 -28.71 0.64 0.72
CA VAL A 62 -29.73 0.36 1.75
C VAL A 62 -31.13 0.16 1.13
N HIS A 63 -31.39 0.71 -0.06
CA HIS A 63 -32.68 0.52 -0.75
C HIS A 63 -32.75 -0.80 -1.56
N LEU A 64 -31.61 -1.33 -2.00
CA LEU A 64 -31.55 -2.54 -2.84
C LEU A 64 -31.68 -3.86 -2.06
N GLU A 65 -31.53 -3.88 -0.74
CA GLU A 65 -31.76 -5.11 0.06
C GLU A 65 -33.24 -5.43 0.29
N SER A 66 -34.19 -4.58 -0.14
CA SER A 66 -35.63 -4.81 0.06
C SER A 66 -36.43 -5.20 -1.19
N VAL A 67 -35.81 -5.29 -2.37
CA VAL A 67 -36.54 -5.59 -3.62
C VAL A 67 -35.86 -6.70 -4.41
N SER A 68 -36.42 -7.91 -4.24
CA SER A 68 -36.48 -9.04 -5.19
C SER A 68 -35.15 -9.50 -5.85
N GLY A 69 -34.71 -10.74 -5.67
CA GLY A 69 -35.48 -11.89 -6.15
C GLY A 69 -35.59 -11.87 -7.68
N ALA A 70 -34.68 -12.61 -8.34
CA ALA A 70 -34.69 -12.96 -9.78
C ALA A 70 -34.25 -11.90 -10.81
N LYS A 71 -33.04 -12.07 -11.35
CA LYS A 71 -32.81 -12.35 -12.79
C LYS A 71 -31.33 -12.58 -13.10
N LEU A 72 -30.97 -13.87 -13.16
CA LEU A 72 -29.94 -14.39 -14.04
C LEU A 72 -30.38 -14.17 -15.50
N LEU A 73 -29.55 -13.54 -16.35
CA LEU A 73 -29.16 -14.08 -17.67
C LEU A 73 -28.42 -13.07 -18.57
N LYS A 74 -27.49 -13.68 -19.33
CA LYS A 74 -26.90 -13.30 -20.62
C LYS A 74 -25.79 -12.24 -20.63
N LEU A 75 -24.57 -12.75 -20.84
CA LEU A 75 -23.81 -12.41 -22.04
C LEU A 75 -22.85 -13.55 -22.41
N VAL A 76 -23.26 -14.31 -23.43
CA VAL A 76 -22.43 -15.20 -24.25
C VAL A 76 -22.10 -14.43 -25.52
N HIS A 77 -20.82 -14.32 -25.87
CA HIS A 77 -20.40 -14.27 -27.26
C HIS A 77 -19.02 -14.95 -27.47
N ARG A 78 -18.96 -15.64 -28.61
CA ARG A 78 -17.98 -16.63 -29.08
C ARG A 78 -16.58 -16.05 -29.32
N GLY A 79 -15.57 -16.90 -29.13
CA GLY A 79 -14.26 -16.80 -29.75
C GLY A 79 -13.64 -18.19 -29.90
N SER A 80 -13.76 -18.76 -31.10
CA SER A 80 -13.22 -20.06 -31.51
C SER A 80 -11.69 -20.05 -31.50
N PHE A 81 -11.05 -21.00 -30.81
CA PHE A 81 -9.61 -21.25 -30.93
C PHE A 81 -9.40 -22.57 -31.69
N SER A 82 -8.97 -22.45 -32.95
CA SER A 82 -8.49 -23.58 -33.74
C SER A 82 -7.03 -23.86 -33.38
N GLY A 83 -6.71 -25.15 -33.33
CA GLY A 83 -5.42 -25.65 -32.90
C GLY A 83 -4.27 -25.30 -33.85
N ARG A 84 -3.09 -25.15 -33.25
CA ARG A 84 -1.82 -25.44 -33.89
C ARG A 84 -0.88 -26.01 -32.82
N ALA A 85 -0.62 -27.31 -32.94
CA ALA A 85 0.45 -27.97 -32.22
C ALA A 85 1.78 -27.37 -32.67
N ILE A 86 2.54 -26.78 -31.75
CA ILE A 86 3.91 -26.37 -31.98
C ILE A 86 4.79 -27.52 -31.49
N GLN A 87 5.35 -28.28 -32.44
CA GLN A 87 6.54 -29.09 -32.22
C GLN A 87 7.68 -28.16 -31.79
N MET A 88 8.15 -28.28 -30.54
CA MET A 88 9.45 -27.74 -30.10
C MET A 88 10.40 -28.91 -29.85
N SER A 89 11.07 -29.37 -30.90
CA SER A 89 12.29 -30.16 -30.81
C SER A 89 13.43 -29.36 -31.45
N GLY A 90 14.16 -28.63 -30.62
CA GLY A 90 15.27 -27.80 -31.05
C GLY A 90 15.91 -27.12 -29.84
N TRP A 91 16.78 -27.87 -29.16
CA TRP A 91 17.62 -27.35 -28.08
C TRP A 91 18.47 -26.18 -28.60
N MET A 92 18.14 -24.97 -28.17
CA MET A 92 18.95 -23.77 -28.42
C MET A 92 20.18 -23.76 -27.52
N SER A 93 21.33 -23.40 -28.10
CA SER A 93 22.59 -23.37 -27.36
C SER A 93 22.57 -22.34 -26.22
N PRO A 94 23.27 -22.59 -25.09
CA PRO A 94 23.22 -21.76 -23.88
C PRO A 94 23.62 -20.29 -24.08
N ARG A 95 24.34 -19.95 -25.16
CA ARG A 95 24.76 -18.57 -25.47
C ARG A 95 23.64 -17.71 -26.06
N ALA A 96 22.65 -18.29 -26.72
CA ALA A 96 21.54 -17.53 -27.33
C ALA A 96 20.47 -17.09 -26.31
N LEU A 97 20.37 -17.80 -25.17
CA LEU A 97 19.44 -17.47 -24.08
C LEU A 97 19.87 -16.22 -23.30
N SER A 98 21.17 -15.95 -23.13
CA SER A 98 21.61 -14.80 -22.34
C SER A 98 21.27 -13.46 -22.99
N ASP A 99 21.37 -13.37 -24.32
CA ASP A 99 21.13 -12.14 -25.07
C ASP A 99 19.64 -11.84 -25.28
N ARG A 100 18.80 -12.89 -25.32
CA ARG A 100 17.34 -12.73 -25.38
C ARG A 100 16.77 -12.35 -24.02
N SER A 101 17.27 -12.97 -22.95
CA SER A 101 16.90 -12.62 -21.58
C SER A 101 17.33 -11.20 -21.23
N ARG A 102 18.55 -10.79 -21.59
CA ARG A 102 19.02 -9.39 -21.42
C ARG A 102 18.12 -8.39 -22.12
N ARG A 103 17.77 -8.63 -23.39
CA ARG A 103 16.86 -7.73 -24.13
C ARG A 103 15.46 -7.67 -23.54
N THR A 104 14.94 -8.80 -23.05
CA THR A 104 13.62 -8.86 -22.41
C THR A 104 13.61 -8.11 -21.08
N VAL A 105 14.66 -8.26 -20.27
CA VAL A 105 14.83 -7.52 -19.01
C VAL A 105 14.97 -6.03 -19.25
N LEU A 106 15.75 -5.61 -20.26
CA LEU A 106 15.90 -4.20 -20.61
C LEU A 106 14.61 -3.59 -21.16
N ALA A 107 13.82 -4.34 -21.92
CA ALA A 107 12.51 -3.90 -22.39
C ALA A 107 11.52 -3.75 -21.22
N LEU A 108 11.44 -4.74 -20.33
CA LEU A 108 10.62 -4.65 -19.12
C LEU A 108 11.05 -3.50 -18.22
N LEU A 109 12.35 -3.28 -18.03
CA LEU A 109 12.86 -2.12 -17.29
C LEU A 109 12.45 -0.82 -17.95
N ARG A 110 12.52 -0.71 -19.28
CA ARG A 110 12.09 0.48 -20.01
C ARG A 110 10.59 0.73 -19.84
N ASP A 111 9.76 -0.29 -19.99
CA ASP A 111 8.31 -0.17 -19.88
C ASP A 111 7.88 0.15 -18.44
N VAL A 112 8.56 -0.44 -17.45
CA VAL A 112 8.38 -0.10 -16.03
C VAL A 112 8.83 1.34 -15.76
N LEU A 113 9.95 1.79 -16.32
CA LEU A 113 10.40 3.18 -16.18
C LEU A 113 9.45 4.17 -16.88
N GLN A 114 8.87 3.81 -18.03
CA GLN A 114 7.86 4.61 -18.71
C GLN A 114 6.55 4.67 -17.93
N PHE A 115 6.13 3.55 -17.34
CA PHE A 115 4.96 3.48 -16.46
C PHE A 115 5.18 4.30 -15.17
N ILE A 116 6.36 4.22 -14.56
CA ILE A 116 6.75 5.09 -13.44
C ILE A 116 6.74 6.57 -13.88
N GLY A 117 7.02 6.84 -15.15
CA GLY A 117 6.99 8.18 -15.74
C GLY A 117 5.61 8.72 -16.09
N SER A 118 4.55 7.89 -16.22
CA SER A 118 3.24 8.35 -16.70
C SER A 118 2.57 9.28 -15.69
N ASP A 119 2.44 10.55 -16.04
CA ASP A 119 1.96 11.65 -15.19
C ASP A 119 0.49 11.43 -14.79
N ASP A 120 0.21 11.28 -13.48
CA ASP A 120 -1.18 11.21 -12.96
C ASP A 120 -1.75 12.61 -12.68
N GLY A 121 -0.99 13.66 -13.00
CA GLY A 121 -1.35 15.06 -12.77
C GLY A 121 -1.08 15.55 -11.35
N ARG A 122 -0.61 14.69 -10.42
CA ARG A 122 -0.12 15.11 -9.10
C ARG A 122 1.40 15.24 -9.15
N ASP A 123 1.92 16.41 -8.76
CA ASP A 123 3.36 16.66 -8.62
C ASP A 123 3.92 15.94 -7.38
N ASP A 124 3.97 14.60 -7.44
CA ASP A 124 4.52 13.76 -6.38
C ASP A 124 6.02 13.55 -6.59
N CYS A 125 6.83 14.22 -5.77
CA CYS A 125 8.28 14.13 -5.84
C CYS A 125 8.84 12.74 -5.48
N LEU A 126 8.03 11.86 -4.85
CA LEU A 126 8.38 10.49 -4.47
C LEU A 126 7.62 9.42 -5.28
N LYS A 127 7.14 9.80 -6.48
CA LYS A 127 6.36 8.92 -7.37
C LYS A 127 6.93 7.51 -7.57
N PRO A 128 8.23 7.28 -7.84
CA PRO A 128 8.77 5.92 -7.93
C PRO A 128 8.57 5.09 -6.67
N VAL A 129 8.71 5.71 -5.48
CA VAL A 129 8.46 5.03 -4.20
C VAL A 129 6.99 4.67 -4.06
N ARG A 130 6.08 5.59 -4.41
CA ARG A 130 4.64 5.36 -4.39
C ARG A 130 4.23 4.23 -5.32
N VAL A 131 4.71 4.26 -6.58
CA VAL A 131 4.36 3.25 -7.58
C VAL A 131 4.83 1.86 -7.14
N ILE A 132 6.09 1.74 -6.72
CA ILE A 132 6.69 0.45 -6.34
C ILE A 132 6.15 -0.05 -5.00
N GLY A 133 5.90 0.84 -4.04
CA GLY A 133 5.45 0.50 -2.68
C GLY A 133 3.93 0.37 -2.52
N CYS A 134 3.13 1.01 -3.38
CA CYS A 134 1.68 1.11 -3.23
C CYS A 134 0.94 0.71 -4.51
N ASP A 135 1.13 1.46 -5.60
CA ASP A 135 0.19 1.41 -6.74
C ASP A 135 0.17 0.05 -7.46
N ILE A 136 1.33 -0.60 -7.59
CA ILE A 136 1.44 -1.95 -8.21
C ILE A 136 0.48 -2.94 -7.53
N TYR A 137 0.34 -2.87 -6.21
CA TYR A 137 -0.42 -3.85 -5.44
C TYR A 137 -1.93 -3.57 -5.41
N GLN A 138 -2.36 -2.42 -5.91
CA GLN A 138 -3.78 -2.09 -6.01
C GLN A 138 -4.49 -2.82 -7.15
N SER A 139 -3.74 -3.24 -8.18
CA SER A 139 -4.29 -3.99 -9.32
C SER A 139 -4.96 -5.29 -8.88
N LYS A 140 -6.19 -5.52 -9.36
CA LYS A 140 -6.93 -6.78 -9.10
C LYS A 140 -6.12 -8.01 -9.50
N PHE A 141 -5.42 -7.95 -10.63
CA PHE A 141 -4.59 -9.07 -11.11
C PHE A 141 -3.47 -9.41 -10.11
N VAL A 142 -2.74 -8.39 -9.64
CA VAL A 142 -1.68 -8.54 -8.65
C VAL A 142 -2.23 -9.11 -7.34
N LYS A 143 -3.41 -8.66 -6.89
CA LYS A 143 -4.07 -9.24 -5.70
C LYS A 143 -4.37 -10.73 -5.83
N HIS A 144 -4.73 -11.23 -7.02
CA HIS A 144 -4.91 -12.68 -7.24
C HIS A 144 -3.57 -13.42 -7.20
N LEU A 145 -2.52 -12.85 -7.80
CA LEU A 145 -1.17 -13.41 -7.72
C LEU A 145 -0.66 -13.46 -6.27
N LEU A 146 -0.90 -12.42 -5.48
CA LEU A 146 -0.53 -12.39 -4.05
C LEU A 146 -1.25 -13.48 -3.25
N LYS A 147 -2.54 -13.73 -3.49
CA LYS A 147 -3.28 -14.85 -2.87
C LYS A 147 -2.69 -16.21 -3.23
N LEU A 148 -2.34 -16.41 -4.50
CA LEU A 148 -1.70 -17.65 -4.96
C LEU A 148 -0.33 -17.86 -4.29
N THR A 149 0.49 -16.80 -4.23
CA THR A 149 1.78 -16.80 -3.53
C THR A 149 1.61 -17.12 -2.05
N LEU A 150 0.64 -16.48 -1.38
CA LEU A 150 0.34 -16.73 0.03
C LEU A 150 0.03 -18.21 0.29
N ILE A 151 -0.92 -18.80 -0.46
CA ILE A 151 -1.31 -20.21 -0.28
C ILE A 151 -0.11 -21.13 -0.53
N THR A 152 0.62 -20.91 -1.61
CA THR A 152 1.76 -21.76 -2.02
C THR A 152 2.84 -21.75 -0.94
N HIS A 153 3.27 -20.57 -0.50
CA HIS A 153 4.36 -20.44 0.45
C HIS A 153 3.94 -20.72 1.89
N SER A 154 2.69 -20.47 2.29
CA SER A 154 2.19 -20.92 3.60
C SER A 154 2.19 -22.45 3.70
N THR A 155 1.80 -23.16 2.62
CA THR A 155 1.83 -24.63 2.60
C THR A 155 3.26 -25.14 2.71
N LEU A 156 4.20 -24.55 1.97
CA LEU A 156 5.62 -24.91 2.05
C LEU A 156 6.22 -24.62 3.43
N LEU A 157 5.85 -23.49 4.04
CA LEU A 157 6.31 -23.12 5.37
C LEU A 157 5.83 -24.12 6.43
N LEU A 158 4.56 -24.55 6.36
CA LEU A 158 4.02 -25.57 7.27
C LEU A 158 4.71 -26.92 7.08
N LEU A 159 4.97 -27.33 5.84
CA LEU A 159 5.72 -28.54 5.55
C LEU A 159 7.15 -28.46 6.10
N GLN A 160 7.84 -27.34 5.87
CA GLN A 160 9.18 -27.10 6.39
C GLN A 160 9.20 -27.14 7.92
N LEU A 161 8.24 -26.51 8.58
CA LEU A 161 8.09 -26.55 10.03
C LEU A 161 7.85 -27.98 10.54
N TYR A 162 6.99 -28.75 9.88
CA TYR A 162 6.75 -30.15 10.20
C TYR A 162 8.03 -30.99 10.14
N TYR A 163 8.84 -30.84 9.08
CA TYR A 163 10.10 -31.57 8.97
C TYR A 163 11.13 -31.14 10.01
N PHE A 164 11.23 -29.84 10.32
CA PHE A 164 12.11 -29.37 11.39
C PHE A 164 11.75 -29.99 12.75
N PHE A 165 10.47 -30.20 13.04
CA PHE A 165 10.05 -30.86 14.28
C PHE A 165 10.28 -32.37 14.27
N GLN A 166 10.16 -33.03 13.11
CA GLN A 166 10.40 -34.48 13.00
C GLN A 166 11.89 -34.84 13.11
N THR A 167 12.75 -34.03 12.52
CA THR A 167 14.21 -34.26 12.52
C THR A 167 14.92 -32.97 12.91
N PRO A 168 14.92 -32.61 14.21
CA PRO A 168 15.54 -31.39 14.68
C PRO A 168 17.06 -31.45 14.48
N ASN A 169 17.55 -30.69 13.51
CA ASN A 169 18.96 -30.54 13.22
C ASN A 169 19.34 -29.05 13.21
N MET A 170 20.17 -28.65 14.17
CA MET A 170 20.59 -27.25 14.32
C MET A 170 21.36 -26.76 13.09
N HIS A 171 22.11 -27.64 12.42
CA HIS A 171 22.84 -27.29 11.20
C HIS A 171 21.89 -26.84 10.08
N ASP A 172 20.78 -27.57 9.90
CA ASP A 172 19.79 -27.26 8.87
C ASP A 172 19.00 -26.00 9.23
N LEU A 173 18.72 -25.77 10.52
CA LEU A 173 18.10 -24.54 10.99
C LEU A 173 18.99 -23.32 10.71
N ILE A 174 20.31 -23.43 10.94
CA ILE A 174 21.25 -22.34 10.64
C ILE A 174 21.35 -22.12 9.12
N LYS A 175 21.43 -23.20 8.33
CA LYS A 175 21.56 -23.14 6.86
C LYS A 175 20.31 -22.55 6.19
N TYR A 176 19.11 -22.96 6.60
CA TYR A 176 17.85 -22.57 5.95
C TYR A 176 17.04 -21.53 6.71
N GLY A 177 17.42 -21.20 7.95
CA GLY A 177 16.75 -20.24 8.82
C GLY A 177 16.54 -18.87 8.17
N PRO A 178 17.55 -18.24 7.55
CA PRO A 178 17.37 -16.95 6.90
C PRO A 178 16.25 -16.94 5.84
N LEU A 179 16.19 -17.98 4.99
CA LEU A 179 15.13 -18.12 3.98
C LEU A 179 13.76 -18.36 4.62
N PHE A 180 13.72 -19.16 5.70
CA PHE A 180 12.49 -19.40 6.48
C PHE A 180 11.93 -18.10 7.05
N PHE A 181 12.74 -17.35 7.79
CA PHE A 181 12.31 -16.07 8.40
C PHE A 181 11.97 -15.01 7.35
N GLN A 182 12.73 -14.93 6.26
CA GLN A 182 12.40 -14.05 5.13
C GLN A 182 11.03 -14.42 4.54
N THR A 183 10.74 -15.70 4.37
CA THR A 183 9.44 -16.16 3.85
C THR A 183 8.31 -15.81 4.83
N CYS A 184 8.51 -16.01 6.14
CA CYS A 184 7.55 -15.59 7.17
C CYS A 184 7.22 -14.09 7.07
N TYR A 185 8.26 -13.25 6.99
CA TYR A 185 8.08 -11.80 6.85
C TYR A 185 7.33 -11.44 5.57
N SER A 186 7.71 -12.02 4.42
CA SER A 186 7.02 -11.76 3.16
C SER A 186 5.56 -12.22 3.17
N LEU A 187 5.23 -13.33 3.83
CA LEU A 187 3.84 -13.77 3.97
C LEU A 187 3.02 -12.82 4.84
N LEU A 188 3.59 -12.34 5.96
CA LEU A 188 2.96 -11.31 6.78
C LEU A 188 2.73 -10.04 5.96
N ALA A 189 3.71 -9.63 5.15
CA ALA A 189 3.57 -8.47 4.27
C ALA A 189 2.44 -8.63 3.26
N ILE A 190 2.32 -9.82 2.64
CA ILE A 190 1.21 -10.14 1.74
C ILE A 190 -0.14 -10.05 2.47
N VAL A 191 -0.24 -10.58 3.68
CA VAL A 191 -1.47 -10.51 4.49
C VAL A 191 -1.86 -9.06 4.76
N VAL A 192 -0.90 -8.22 5.18
CA VAL A 192 -1.14 -6.79 5.43
C VAL A 192 -1.65 -6.10 4.17
N LEU A 193 -1.01 -6.33 3.01
CA LEU A 193 -1.45 -5.75 1.73
C LEU A 193 -2.83 -6.24 1.28
N LEU A 194 -3.18 -7.50 1.57
CA LEU A 194 -4.48 -8.06 1.20
C LEU A 194 -5.62 -7.57 2.12
N VAL A 195 -5.34 -7.32 3.40
CA VAL A 195 -6.34 -6.89 4.39
C VAL A 195 -6.49 -5.38 4.44
N LYS A 196 -5.37 -4.65 4.35
CA LYS A 196 -5.31 -3.18 4.42
C LYS A 196 -4.43 -2.65 3.28
N ASN A 197 -4.93 -2.72 2.06
CA ASN A 197 -4.25 -2.17 0.87
C ASN A 197 -4.10 -0.65 0.93
N ASP A 198 -4.96 0.05 1.66
CA ASP A 198 -5.05 1.51 1.63
C ASP A 198 -4.41 2.18 2.87
N ILE A 199 -3.48 1.51 3.58
CA ILE A 199 -2.83 2.08 4.78
C ILE A 199 -2.18 3.43 4.46
N VAL A 200 -1.39 3.49 3.40
CA VAL A 200 -0.65 4.70 3.04
C VAL A 200 -1.59 5.80 2.57
N GLU A 201 -2.56 5.48 1.70
CA GLU A 201 -3.53 6.46 1.21
C GLU A 201 -4.40 7.00 2.34
N ASN A 202 -4.89 6.13 3.23
CA ASN A 202 -5.66 6.56 4.40
C ASN A 202 -4.81 7.41 5.37
N SER A 203 -3.53 7.07 5.57
CA SER A 203 -2.65 7.84 6.46
C SER A 203 -2.29 9.20 5.87
N MET A 204 -2.13 9.27 4.54
CA MET A 204 -1.81 10.51 3.84
C MET A 204 -3.04 11.41 3.68
N ASN A 205 -4.24 10.85 3.53
CA ASN A 205 -5.48 11.63 3.45
C ASN A 205 -5.84 12.32 4.79
N VAL A 206 -5.27 11.88 5.92
CA VAL A 206 -5.43 12.55 7.22
C VAL A 206 -4.65 13.86 7.27
N ILE A 207 -3.55 13.96 6.53
CA ILE A 207 -2.66 15.14 6.54
C ILE A 207 -2.86 15.90 5.24
N GLU A 208 -3.39 17.12 5.30
CA GLU A 208 -3.43 17.98 4.12
C GLU A 208 -1.98 18.29 3.68
N LEU A 209 -1.56 17.74 2.53
CA LEU A 209 -0.18 17.89 2.06
C LEU A 209 -0.07 19.19 1.27
N TRP A 210 0.82 20.08 1.70
CA TRP A 210 1.18 21.22 0.88
C TRP A 210 1.96 20.78 -0.34
N ASP A 211 1.67 21.44 -1.45
CA ASP A 211 2.44 21.28 -2.67
C ASP A 211 3.87 21.80 -2.44
N ALA A 212 4.87 21.03 -2.87
CA ALA A 212 6.27 21.46 -2.82
C ALA A 212 6.51 22.75 -3.63
N SER A 213 5.60 23.12 -4.54
CA SER A 213 5.61 24.38 -5.27
C SER A 213 5.38 25.62 -4.39
N SER A 214 4.70 25.48 -3.25
CA SER A 214 4.43 26.60 -2.32
C SER A 214 5.65 26.93 -1.45
N ALA A 215 6.69 26.10 -1.47
CA ALA A 215 7.90 26.32 -0.71
C ALA A 215 8.79 27.40 -1.33
N GLY A 216 9.55 28.12 -0.50
CA GLY A 216 10.63 28.98 -0.98
C GLY A 216 11.66 28.20 -1.82
N ASN A 217 12.34 28.89 -2.75
CA ASN A 217 13.25 28.26 -3.72
C ASN A 217 14.29 27.32 -3.09
N ASP A 218 14.87 27.69 -1.94
CA ASP A 218 15.88 26.90 -1.25
C ASP A 218 15.32 25.58 -0.71
N VAL A 219 14.13 25.62 -0.10
CA VAL A 219 13.44 24.42 0.39
C VAL A 219 13.01 23.53 -0.76
N LYS A 220 12.47 24.11 -1.83
CA LYS A 220 12.08 23.38 -3.03
C LYS A 220 13.27 22.62 -3.64
N LEU A 221 14.44 23.29 -3.77
CA LEU A 221 15.66 22.66 -4.25
C LEU A 221 16.15 21.55 -3.30
N LYS A 222 16.02 21.74 -1.99
CA LYS A 222 16.37 20.72 -1.00
C LYS A 222 15.48 19.48 -1.10
N ILE A 223 14.15 19.66 -1.17
CA ILE A 223 13.18 18.59 -1.34
C ILE A 223 13.48 17.82 -2.64
N ALA A 224 13.67 18.53 -3.76
CA ALA A 224 13.97 17.91 -5.05
C ALA A 224 15.27 17.09 -5.05
N ARG A 225 16.31 17.56 -4.34
CA ARG A 225 17.57 16.82 -4.20
C ARG A 225 17.39 15.54 -3.40
N GLU A 226 16.74 15.62 -2.24
CA GLU A 226 16.54 14.47 -1.36
C GLU A 226 15.59 13.45 -1.99
N SER A 227 14.48 13.90 -2.60
CA SER A 227 13.53 13.02 -3.29
C SER A 227 14.20 12.26 -4.43
N LYS A 228 15.06 12.92 -5.21
CA LYS A 228 15.87 12.28 -6.27
C LYS A 228 16.79 11.20 -5.70
N GLN A 229 17.45 11.43 -4.57
CA GLN A 229 18.31 10.44 -3.92
C GLN A 229 17.50 9.21 -3.47
N ILE A 230 16.36 9.44 -2.80
CA ILE A 230 15.47 8.37 -2.32
C ILE A 230 14.91 7.55 -3.50
N ASN A 231 14.41 8.21 -4.53
CA ASN A 231 13.89 7.55 -5.74
C ASN A 231 14.96 6.69 -6.41
N THR A 232 16.18 7.20 -6.53
CA THR A 232 17.31 6.46 -7.10
C THR A 232 17.63 5.22 -6.27
N PHE A 233 17.67 5.36 -4.94
CA PHE A 233 17.88 4.24 -4.03
C PHE A 233 16.81 3.16 -4.17
N VAL A 234 15.52 3.53 -4.18
CA VAL A 234 14.40 2.59 -4.30
C VAL A 234 14.47 1.81 -5.61
N VAL A 235 14.73 2.49 -6.74
CA VAL A 235 14.84 1.84 -8.04
C VAL A 235 16.01 0.84 -8.07
N ILE A 236 17.20 1.24 -7.59
CA ILE A 236 18.37 0.36 -7.54
C ILE A 236 18.12 -0.85 -6.63
N ASN A 237 17.58 -0.63 -5.44
CA ASN A 237 17.33 -1.70 -4.47
C ASN A 237 16.25 -2.69 -4.95
N THR A 238 15.24 -2.20 -5.68
CA THR A 238 14.24 -3.05 -6.34
C THR A 238 14.88 -3.88 -7.45
N ALA A 239 15.75 -3.28 -8.27
CA ALA A 239 16.47 -3.98 -9.33
C ALA A 239 17.40 -5.07 -8.77
N LEU A 240 18.08 -4.80 -7.65
CA LEU A 240 18.91 -5.78 -6.95
C LEU A 240 18.08 -6.96 -6.41
N ALA A 241 16.90 -6.72 -5.86
CA ALA A 241 16.01 -7.81 -5.43
C ALA A 241 15.53 -8.68 -6.59
N LEU A 242 15.18 -8.07 -7.73
CA LEU A 242 14.78 -8.82 -8.93
C LEU A 242 15.96 -9.59 -9.54
N LEU A 243 17.17 -9.03 -9.48
CA LEU A 243 18.39 -9.73 -9.87
C LEU A 243 18.64 -10.93 -8.97
N TRP A 244 18.52 -10.76 -7.65
CA TRP A 244 18.64 -11.85 -6.68
C TRP A 244 17.63 -12.96 -6.96
N ALA A 245 16.35 -12.62 -7.19
CA ALA A 245 15.32 -13.61 -7.55
C ALA A 245 15.68 -14.35 -8.85
N SER A 246 16.26 -13.65 -9.83
CA SER A 246 16.72 -14.24 -11.09
C SER A 246 17.91 -15.18 -10.91
N LEU A 247 18.83 -14.85 -10.00
CA LEU A 247 19.95 -15.73 -9.65
C LEU A 247 19.45 -17.01 -8.96
N VAL A 248 18.47 -16.89 -8.04
CA VAL A 248 17.81 -18.05 -7.41
C VAL A 248 17.05 -18.89 -8.44
N MET A 249 16.42 -18.26 -9.45
CA MET A 249 15.78 -19.00 -10.54
C MET A 249 16.82 -19.75 -11.41
N SER A 250 18.00 -19.16 -11.59
CA SER A 250 19.07 -19.67 -12.47
C SER A 250 20.01 -20.66 -11.80
N SER A 251 20.06 -20.73 -10.47
CA SER A 251 20.81 -21.77 -9.76
C SER A 251 20.17 -23.12 -10.09
N GLY A 252 20.80 -23.84 -11.03
CA GLY A 252 20.28 -25.09 -11.58
C GLY A 252 20.28 -26.25 -10.58
N ASP A 253 19.59 -27.32 -10.96
CA ASP A 253 19.28 -28.51 -10.16
C ASP A 253 20.51 -29.34 -9.71
N ASN A 254 21.74 -28.90 -10.04
CA ASN A 254 22.98 -29.64 -9.80
C ASN A 254 23.49 -29.60 -8.36
N HIS A 255 22.85 -28.84 -7.47
CA HIS A 255 23.18 -28.82 -6.05
C HIS A 255 21.90 -29.08 -5.26
N GLY A 256 21.57 -30.36 -5.04
CA GLY A 256 20.43 -30.83 -4.21
C GLY A 256 20.45 -30.35 -2.74
N GLU A 257 21.35 -29.42 -2.42
CA GLU A 257 21.50 -28.75 -1.15
C GLU A 257 20.82 -27.37 -1.08
N GLY A 258 20.43 -26.80 -2.22
CA GLY A 258 20.09 -25.38 -2.31
C GLY A 258 18.72 -25.00 -1.75
N ILE A 259 17.70 -25.86 -1.90
CA ILE A 259 16.32 -25.49 -1.59
C ILE A 259 15.60 -26.67 -0.93
N PHE A 260 15.23 -26.49 0.34
CA PHE A 260 14.46 -27.48 1.12
C PHE A 260 13.21 -28.00 0.38
N VAL A 261 12.56 -27.15 -0.39
CA VAL A 261 11.40 -27.48 -1.23
C VAL A 261 11.69 -28.61 -2.22
N GLN A 262 12.90 -28.67 -2.78
CA GLN A 262 13.26 -29.72 -3.74
C GLN A 262 13.23 -31.10 -3.10
N GLN A 263 13.72 -31.25 -1.86
CA GLN A 263 13.69 -32.51 -1.12
C GLN A 263 12.26 -33.02 -0.88
N ILE A 264 11.30 -32.10 -0.72
CA ILE A 264 9.88 -32.45 -0.58
C ILE A 264 9.31 -32.89 -1.92
N LEU A 265 9.62 -32.14 -2.98
CA LEU A 265 9.08 -32.38 -4.32
C LEU A 265 9.68 -33.63 -4.98
N ASP A 266 10.88 -34.04 -4.62
CA ASP A 266 11.50 -35.30 -5.08
C ASP A 266 10.70 -36.54 -4.69
N LYS A 267 9.78 -36.44 -3.72
CA LYS A 267 8.83 -37.50 -3.35
C LYS A 267 7.62 -37.59 -4.29
N LEU A 268 7.41 -36.61 -5.16
CA LEU A 268 6.33 -36.59 -6.16
C LEU A 268 6.81 -37.19 -7.50
N SER A 269 5.87 -37.47 -8.40
CA SER A 269 6.23 -37.84 -9.77
C SER A 269 7.00 -36.71 -10.47
N ALA A 270 7.97 -37.05 -11.33
CA ALA A 270 8.85 -36.08 -11.99
C ALA A 270 8.09 -34.97 -12.73
N HIS A 271 6.96 -35.29 -13.36
CA HIS A 271 6.14 -34.31 -14.06
C HIS A 271 5.48 -33.30 -13.10
N GLN A 272 4.94 -33.78 -11.98
CA GLN A 272 4.31 -32.93 -10.97
C GLN A 272 5.35 -32.05 -10.26
N ALA A 273 6.51 -32.63 -9.90
CA ALA A 273 7.59 -31.90 -9.25
C ALA A 273 8.06 -30.70 -10.09
N ASN A 274 8.28 -30.92 -11.39
CA ASN A 274 8.67 -29.85 -12.32
C ASN A 274 7.64 -28.73 -12.41
N PHE A 275 6.35 -29.08 -12.50
CA PHE A 275 5.28 -28.10 -12.54
C PHE A 275 5.24 -27.22 -11.28
N PHE A 276 5.27 -27.84 -10.09
CA PHE A 276 5.28 -27.10 -8.83
C PHE A 276 6.56 -26.29 -8.62
N MET A 277 7.71 -26.78 -9.06
CA MET A 277 8.97 -26.03 -9.02
C MET A 277 8.92 -24.77 -9.88
N VAL A 278 8.32 -24.83 -11.07
CA VAL A 278 8.14 -23.64 -11.91
C VAL A 278 7.24 -22.62 -11.20
N ILE A 279 6.11 -23.04 -10.64
CA ILE A 279 5.23 -22.15 -9.87
C ILE A 279 5.99 -21.52 -8.72
N PHE A 280 6.68 -22.32 -7.91
CA PHE A 280 7.46 -21.86 -6.77
C PHE A 280 8.53 -20.83 -7.18
N LYS A 281 9.30 -21.12 -8.25
CA LYS A 281 10.31 -20.20 -8.77
C LYS A 281 9.70 -18.88 -9.26
N MET A 282 8.51 -18.93 -9.87
CA MET A 282 7.81 -17.72 -10.30
C MET A 282 7.29 -16.90 -9.11
N THR A 283 6.79 -17.54 -8.04
CA THR A 283 6.32 -16.84 -6.85
C THR A 283 7.46 -16.22 -6.02
N MET A 284 8.71 -16.71 -6.17
CA MET A 284 9.89 -16.10 -5.55
C MET A 284 10.15 -14.65 -6.02
N TYR A 285 9.82 -14.29 -7.26
CA TYR A 285 9.91 -12.90 -7.73
C TYR A 285 8.97 -11.99 -6.95
N LEU A 286 7.75 -12.45 -6.68
CA LEU A 286 6.80 -11.70 -5.87
C LEU A 286 7.30 -11.59 -4.43
N LEU A 287 7.82 -12.67 -3.84
CA LEU A 287 8.40 -12.62 -2.49
C LEU A 287 9.56 -11.63 -2.39
N ALA A 288 10.42 -11.55 -3.40
CA ALA A 288 11.54 -10.61 -3.43
C ALA A 288 11.07 -9.15 -3.36
N LEU A 289 9.96 -8.82 -4.04
CA LEU A 289 9.32 -7.51 -3.95
C LEU A 289 8.64 -7.28 -2.60
N MET A 290 8.00 -8.32 -2.04
CA MET A 290 7.31 -8.25 -0.74
C MET A 290 8.24 -7.94 0.43
N VAL A 291 9.52 -8.31 0.36
CA VAL A 291 10.47 -7.96 1.42
C VAL A 291 10.61 -6.44 1.58
N GLN A 292 10.44 -5.67 0.50
CA GLN A 292 10.75 -4.24 0.47
C GLN A 292 9.52 -3.35 0.59
N VAL A 293 8.33 -3.87 0.29
CA VAL A 293 7.11 -3.07 0.14
C VAL A 293 6.78 -2.19 1.34
N HIS A 294 6.77 -2.75 2.55
CA HIS A 294 6.42 -1.97 3.75
C HIS A 294 7.52 -0.96 4.14
N ALA A 295 8.78 -1.30 3.89
CA ALA A 295 9.87 -0.33 4.07
C ALA A 295 9.69 0.86 3.13
N TYR A 296 9.29 0.63 1.88
CA TYR A 296 8.99 1.70 0.92
C TYR A 296 7.76 2.52 1.29
N GLN A 297 6.71 1.89 1.82
CA GLN A 297 5.53 2.59 2.35
C GLN A 297 5.88 3.51 3.53
N VAL A 298 6.72 3.02 4.46
CA VAL A 298 7.21 3.83 5.59
C VAL A 298 8.11 4.96 5.10
N ILE A 299 9.03 4.70 4.17
CA ILE A 299 9.87 5.73 3.56
C ILE A 299 8.99 6.79 2.89
N TYR A 300 8.03 6.40 2.07
CA TYR A 300 7.12 7.33 1.40
C TYR A 300 6.42 8.24 2.41
N PHE A 301 5.76 7.66 3.42
CA PHE A 301 5.04 8.42 4.44
C PHE A 301 5.97 9.36 5.23
N THR A 302 7.05 8.82 5.78
CA THR A 302 7.96 9.60 6.64
C THR A 302 8.68 10.72 5.90
N GLN A 303 9.02 10.52 4.61
CA GLN A 303 9.67 11.55 3.81
C GLN A 303 8.71 12.66 3.41
N HIS A 304 7.43 12.35 3.14
CA HIS A 304 6.42 13.39 2.98
C HIS A 304 6.26 14.22 4.26
N VAL A 305 6.12 13.58 5.43
CA VAL A 305 6.06 14.30 6.72
C VAL A 305 7.29 15.18 6.91
N LYS A 306 8.48 14.67 6.62
CA LYS A 306 9.74 15.42 6.69
C LYS A 306 9.75 16.65 5.75
N PHE A 307 9.26 16.50 4.52
CA PHE A 307 9.17 17.61 3.58
C PHE A 307 8.14 18.67 4.03
N GLN A 308 7.02 18.25 4.62
CA GLN A 308 6.06 19.17 5.23
C GLN A 308 6.70 19.96 6.39
N MET A 309 7.52 19.31 7.22
CA MET A 309 8.30 20.00 8.27
C MET A 309 9.30 21.00 7.70
N TYR A 310 9.98 20.69 6.57
CA TYR A 310 10.87 21.65 5.92
C TYR A 310 10.14 22.91 5.46
N MET A 311 8.96 22.77 4.88
CA MET A 311 8.14 23.91 4.46
C MET A 311 7.65 24.72 5.65
N SER A 312 7.17 24.05 6.70
CA SER A 312 6.73 24.73 7.94
C SER A 312 7.87 25.50 8.61
N ASN A 313 9.07 24.92 8.70
CA ASN A 313 10.22 25.59 9.31
C ASN A 313 10.64 26.82 8.51
N ALA A 314 10.65 26.74 7.17
CA ALA A 314 11.00 27.89 6.36
C ALA A 314 9.97 29.03 6.45
N LEU A 315 8.68 28.72 6.63
CA LEU A 315 7.69 29.75 6.94
C LEU A 315 7.97 30.44 8.28
N ILE A 316 8.32 29.66 9.32
CA ILE A 316 8.68 30.19 10.64
C ILE A 316 9.94 31.06 10.56
N GLU A 317 10.98 30.61 9.85
CA GLU A 317 12.21 31.39 9.64
C GLU A 317 11.91 32.71 8.91
N SER A 318 10.99 32.69 7.94
CA SER A 318 10.57 33.90 7.20
C SER A 318 9.79 34.94 8.03
N LEU A 319 9.41 34.61 9.28
CA LEU A 319 8.84 35.59 10.20
C LEU A 319 9.92 36.49 10.82
N GLY A 320 11.15 35.98 10.98
CA GLY A 320 12.21 36.65 11.72
C GLY A 320 13.34 37.24 10.87
N SER A 321 13.38 36.94 9.56
CA SER A 321 14.59 37.17 8.76
C SER A 321 14.84 38.61 8.29
N ASP A 322 13.85 39.50 8.31
CA ASP A 322 13.97 40.81 7.62
C ASP A 322 13.45 41.99 8.45
N VAL A 323 14.08 42.28 9.58
CA VAL A 323 13.62 43.41 10.42
C VAL A 323 14.79 44.21 11.01
N GLU A 324 15.42 45.04 10.17
CA GLU A 324 16.12 46.24 10.65
C GLU A 324 15.07 47.36 10.83
N GLY A 325 15.03 48.00 12.00
CA GLY A 325 14.07 49.08 12.29
C GLY A 325 12.64 48.63 12.68
N TRP A 326 12.54 47.55 13.45
CA TRP A 326 11.28 46.96 13.96
C TRP A 326 10.26 47.96 14.54
N GLU A 327 10.74 49.06 15.13
CA GLU A 327 9.90 50.10 15.73
C GLU A 327 8.93 50.75 14.72
N ASN A 328 9.35 50.89 13.46
CA ASN A 328 8.52 51.45 12.39
C ASN A 328 7.60 50.39 11.78
N LEU A 329 8.02 49.13 11.75
CA LEU A 329 7.27 48.01 11.18
C LEU A 329 6.07 47.61 12.03
N ILE A 330 6.14 47.80 13.36
CA ILE A 330 4.97 47.65 14.24
C ILE A 330 3.85 48.62 13.85
N ARG A 331 4.14 49.75 13.19
CA ARG A 331 3.10 50.71 12.75
C ARG A 331 2.73 50.56 11.28
N ASP A 332 3.47 49.76 10.52
CA ASP A 332 3.17 49.49 9.12
C ASP A 332 2.06 48.46 9.01
N LYS A 333 0.89 48.93 8.56
CA LYS A 333 -0.29 48.09 8.39
C LYS A 333 -0.08 46.95 7.38
N VAL A 334 0.68 47.20 6.31
CA VAL A 334 0.95 46.18 5.28
C VAL A 334 1.80 45.05 5.87
N TYR A 335 2.82 45.42 6.65
CA TYR A 335 3.65 44.44 7.36
C TYR A 335 2.82 43.65 8.38
N GLN A 336 1.98 44.31 9.18
CA GLN A 336 1.10 43.63 10.13
C GLN A 336 0.16 42.62 9.45
N GLU A 337 -0.49 43.00 8.35
CA GLU A 337 -1.38 42.12 7.59
C GLU A 337 -0.62 40.91 7.02
N GLN A 338 0.61 41.10 6.54
CA GLN A 338 1.47 40.01 6.07
C GLN A 338 1.86 39.05 7.20
N ILE A 339 2.29 39.56 8.35
CA ILE A 339 2.66 38.74 9.50
C ILE A 339 1.44 38.02 10.07
N GLU A 340 0.29 38.67 10.16
CA GLU A 340 -0.97 38.05 10.58
C GLU A 340 -1.33 36.88 9.67
N SER A 341 -1.25 37.06 8.34
CA SER A 341 -1.51 36.01 7.35
C SER A 341 -0.54 34.84 7.50
N LYS A 342 0.77 35.10 7.65
CA LYS A 342 1.78 34.06 7.88
C LYS A 342 1.55 33.30 9.19
N LEU A 343 1.23 34.01 10.28
CA LEU A 343 0.94 33.40 11.58
C LEU A 343 -0.30 32.53 11.54
N LYS A 344 -1.38 32.99 10.88
CA LYS A 344 -2.59 32.18 10.66
C LYS A 344 -2.25 30.89 9.92
N MET A 345 -1.51 30.97 8.81
CA MET A 345 -1.06 29.78 8.07
C MET A 345 -0.25 28.81 8.94
N ILE A 346 0.65 29.31 9.80
CA ILE A 346 1.44 28.47 10.72
C ILE A 346 0.57 27.83 11.80
N ILE A 347 -0.37 28.58 12.39
CA ILE A 347 -1.28 28.09 13.43
C ILE A 347 -2.18 27.01 12.86
N ASP A 348 -2.85 27.29 11.73
CA ASP A 348 -3.72 26.34 11.05
C ASP A 348 -2.93 25.05 10.74
N ARG A 349 -1.70 25.20 10.23
CA ARG A 349 -0.83 24.06 9.95
C ARG A 349 -0.47 23.25 11.20
N HIS A 350 -0.14 23.93 12.29
CA HIS A 350 0.17 23.24 13.54
C HIS A 350 -1.05 22.49 14.07
N CYS A 351 -2.25 23.07 13.95
CA CYS A 351 -3.50 22.41 14.30
C CYS A 351 -3.75 21.15 13.46
N ASP A 352 -3.43 21.17 12.16
CA ASP A 352 -3.57 19.99 11.30
C ASP A 352 -2.64 18.83 11.69
N PHE A 353 -1.45 19.13 12.23
CA PHE A 353 -0.52 18.10 12.71
C PHE A 353 -0.88 17.51 14.07
N VAL A 354 -1.60 18.27 14.91
CA VAL A 354 -1.95 17.87 16.28
C VAL A 354 -3.29 17.11 16.34
N ARG A 355 -4.17 17.32 15.35
CA ARG A 355 -5.42 16.55 15.18
C ARG A 355 -5.12 15.12 14.72
#